data_AF-A0AAV6WVQ3-F1
#
_entry.id   AF-A0AAV6WVQ3-F1
#
_cell.length_a   1.000
_cell.length_b   1.000
_cell.length_c   1.000
_cell.angle_alpha   90.00
_cell.angle_beta   90.00
_cell.angle_gamma   90.00
#
_symmetry.space_group_name_H-M   'P 1'
#
loop_
_entity.id
_entity.type
_entity.pdbx_description
1 polymer ?
#
loop_
_entity_poly.entity_id
_entity_poly.type
_entity_poly.pdbx_seq_one_letter_code
_entity_poly.pdbx_strand_id
1 'polypeptide(L)'
;MAYREFADLIKAINEGIEVVLVPKATRIIVQKLCELGWLFRKVKGYITERMDRFPAEDVGTVGQAFCAALQDELLGYYKLLAVLEAQAMNLIPLVSENSSSGNSLSLRRLSVWYSELMVKMRLMAVLVDSCKVLKGGAMAGAIHMHAQHGDPLVNDFMKRLLRRVCSPLFEVVRSWVLEGELEDIFAEFFVLSQLVKAESLWREGYRLHSSMLPSFISQSLAQHILRTGKSINFLRVCCDHRGWADASTEAAAAAGTSIRRGGLGYGETDALESLVTEAAEIIDKHLLDVMYNQYKFKEHCLAIKIYLLLG
;
A
#
# COMPACT_ATOMS: atom_id res chain seq x y z
N MET A 1 -29.77 10.97 -5.68
CA MET A 1 -30.50 12.25 -5.78
C MET A 1 -30.00 13.09 -6.96
N ALA A 2 -28.70 13.42 -7.06
CA ALA A 2 -28.13 14.23 -8.15
C ALA A 2 -28.24 13.67 -9.61
N TYR A 3 -28.45 12.35 -9.81
CA TYR A 3 -28.66 11.79 -11.16
C TYR A 3 -30.09 12.02 -11.68
N ARG A 4 -31.09 12.10 -10.78
CA ARG A 4 -32.47 12.45 -11.16
C ARG A 4 -32.55 13.94 -11.47
N GLU A 5 -32.01 14.78 -10.58
CA GLU A 5 -31.98 16.23 -10.79
C GLU A 5 -31.25 16.64 -12.08
N PHE A 6 -30.21 15.89 -12.50
CA PHE A 6 -29.49 16.17 -13.75
C PHE A 6 -30.11 15.49 -14.99
N ALA A 7 -30.72 14.31 -14.83
CA ALA A 7 -31.53 13.72 -15.90
C ALA A 7 -32.76 14.60 -16.18
N ASP A 8 -33.35 15.19 -15.14
CA ASP A 8 -34.43 16.17 -15.24
C ASP A 8 -33.90 17.49 -15.82
N LEU A 9 -32.66 17.91 -15.55
CA LEU A 9 -32.03 19.06 -16.21
C LEU A 9 -31.80 18.81 -17.71
N ILE A 10 -31.30 17.62 -18.09
CA ILE A 10 -31.09 17.23 -19.50
C ILE A 10 -32.43 17.01 -20.22
N LYS A 11 -33.43 16.47 -19.52
CA LYS A 11 -34.78 16.23 -20.06
C LYS A 11 -35.54 17.54 -20.21
N ALA A 12 -35.41 18.49 -19.27
CA ALA A 12 -35.93 19.85 -19.38
C ALA A 12 -35.26 20.65 -20.52
N ILE A 13 -33.97 20.42 -20.79
CA ILE A 13 -33.27 20.98 -21.96
C ILE A 13 -33.80 20.40 -23.28
N ASN A 14 -34.31 19.17 -23.27
CA ASN A 14 -34.81 18.49 -24.48
C ASN A 14 -36.32 18.64 -24.72
N GLU A 15 -37.15 18.90 -23.70
CA GLU A 15 -38.62 18.82 -23.81
C GLU A 15 -39.38 20.17 -23.87
N GLY A 16 -38.72 21.33 -24.01
CA GLY A 16 -39.38 22.51 -24.59
C GLY A 16 -39.40 23.79 -23.75
N ILE A 17 -38.23 24.36 -23.51
CA ILE A 17 -38.05 25.81 -23.32
C ILE A 17 -36.86 26.16 -24.21
N GLU A 18 -37.00 27.20 -25.04
CA GLU A 18 -36.02 27.75 -26.00
C GLU A 18 -34.68 27.01 -26.00
N VAL A 19 -34.43 26.24 -27.07
CA VAL A 19 -33.19 25.50 -27.26
C VAL A 19 -32.03 26.48 -27.18
N VAL A 20 -31.46 26.67 -25.98
CA VAL A 20 -30.17 27.28 -25.81
C VAL A 20 -29.24 26.32 -26.53
N LEU A 21 -28.90 26.65 -27.77
CA LEU A 21 -27.94 25.94 -28.61
C LEU A 21 -26.58 26.09 -27.94
N VAL A 22 -26.36 25.33 -26.86
CA VAL A 22 -25.11 25.30 -26.14
C VAL A 22 -24.07 24.84 -27.15
N PRO A 23 -23.05 25.67 -27.45
CA PRO A 23 -22.05 25.34 -28.45
C PRO A 23 -21.42 23.98 -28.14
N LYS A 24 -21.12 23.20 -29.19
CA LYS A 24 -20.51 21.86 -29.05
C LYS A 24 -19.29 21.86 -28.12
N ALA A 25 -18.47 22.91 -28.17
CA ALA A 25 -17.32 23.10 -27.30
C ALA A 25 -17.69 23.19 -25.81
N THR A 26 -18.73 23.96 -25.46
CA THR A 26 -19.23 24.10 -24.09
C THR A 26 -19.80 22.77 -23.59
N ARG A 27 -20.53 22.03 -24.45
CA ARG A 27 -21.07 20.71 -24.11
C ARG A 27 -19.97 19.70 -23.74
N ILE A 28 -18.85 19.69 -24.48
CA ILE A 28 -17.71 18.80 -24.20
C ILE A 28 -17.08 19.11 -22.84
N ILE A 29 -16.93 20.39 -22.49
CA ILE A 29 -16.36 20.80 -21.20
C ILE A 29 -17.28 20.38 -20.04
N VAL A 30 -18.59 20.59 -20.18
CA VAL A 30 -19.58 20.17 -19.18
C VAL A 30 -19.57 18.65 -19.01
N GLN A 31 -19.53 17.87 -20.09
CA GLN A 31 -19.46 16.40 -20.01
C GLN A 31 -18.21 15.94 -19.25
N LYS A 32 -17.05 16.57 -19.49
CA LYS A 32 -15.81 16.28 -18.77
C LYS A 32 -15.91 16.59 -17.27
N LEU A 33 -16.61 17.65 -16.88
CA LEU A 33 -16.88 17.95 -15.47
C LEU A 33 -17.83 16.94 -14.83
N CYS A 34 -18.86 16.50 -15.56
CA CYS A 34 -19.77 15.45 -15.09
C CYS A 34 -19.05 14.12 -14.88
N GLU A 35 -18.14 13.76 -15.80
CA GLU A 35 -17.29 12.59 -15.68
C GLU A 35 -16.45 12.64 -14.39
N LEU A 36 -15.81 13.78 -14.12
CA LEU A 36 -15.06 13.99 -12.89
C LEU A 36 -15.93 13.80 -11.64
N GLY A 37 -17.13 14.36 -11.63
CA GLY A 37 -18.08 14.20 -10.53
C GLY A 37 -18.55 12.75 -10.33
N TRP A 38 -18.68 11.97 -11.41
CA TRP A 38 -18.98 10.55 -11.34
C TRP A 38 -17.80 9.74 -10.78
N LEU A 39 -16.58 9.98 -11.27
CA LEU A 39 -15.35 9.34 -10.78
C LEU A 39 -15.15 9.61 -9.29
N PHE A 40 -15.33 10.86 -8.87
CA PHE A 40 -15.25 11.26 -7.47
C PHE A 40 -16.24 10.48 -6.60
N ARG A 41 -17.52 10.40 -7.00
CA ARG A 41 -18.53 9.64 -6.25
C ARG A 41 -18.20 8.16 -6.17
N LYS A 42 -17.64 7.58 -7.24
CA LYS A 42 -17.22 6.19 -7.27
C LYS A 42 -16.11 5.91 -6.27
N VAL A 43 -15.06 6.73 -6.26
CA VAL A 43 -13.93 6.57 -5.32
C VAL A 43 -14.38 6.83 -3.88
N LYS A 44 -15.15 7.90 -3.64
CA LYS A 44 -15.71 8.20 -2.32
C LYS A 44 -16.62 7.07 -1.83
N GLY A 45 -17.47 6.52 -2.70
CA GLY A 45 -18.36 5.41 -2.40
C GLY A 45 -17.60 4.17 -1.95
N TYR A 46 -16.50 3.83 -2.63
CA TYR A 46 -15.64 2.72 -2.22
C TYR A 46 -15.00 2.95 -0.85
N ILE A 47 -14.48 4.16 -0.58
CA ILE A 47 -13.87 4.49 0.71
C ILE A 47 -14.92 4.36 1.83
N THR A 48 -16.10 4.95 1.65
CA THR A 48 -17.19 4.88 2.64
C THR A 48 -17.63 3.44 2.87
N GLU A 49 -17.83 2.65 1.80
CA GLU A 49 -18.21 1.24 1.93
C GLU A 49 -17.17 0.41 2.69
N ARG A 50 -15.88 0.64 2.44
CA ARG A 50 -14.79 -0.05 3.16
C ARG A 50 -14.66 0.43 4.61
N MET A 51 -14.86 1.73 4.87
CA MET A 51 -14.78 2.27 6.23
C MET A 51 -15.98 1.89 7.10
N ASP A 52 -17.19 1.81 6.53
CA ASP A 52 -18.40 1.39 7.26
C ASP A 52 -18.37 -0.09 7.67
N ARG A 53 -17.60 -0.90 6.93
CA ARG A 53 -17.34 -2.30 7.29
C ARG A 53 -16.33 -2.43 8.43
N PHE A 54 -15.75 -1.36 8.96
CA PHE A 54 -14.86 -1.42 10.12
C PHE A 54 -15.69 -1.70 11.41
N PRO A 55 -15.29 -2.66 12.29
CA PRO A 55 -14.00 -3.33 12.41
C PRO A 55 -13.92 -4.74 11.76
N ALA A 56 -14.71 -5.06 10.73
CA ALA A 56 -14.69 -6.37 10.11
C ALA A 56 -13.30 -6.74 9.56
N GLU A 57 -12.90 -7.99 9.81
CA GLU A 57 -11.65 -8.62 9.37
C GLU A 57 -11.38 -8.49 7.85
N ASP A 58 -12.40 -8.14 7.08
CA ASP A 58 -12.40 -8.11 5.61
C ASP A 58 -11.58 -6.99 4.95
N VAL A 59 -11.31 -5.88 5.65
CA VAL A 59 -10.66 -4.70 5.02
C VAL A 59 -9.14 -4.74 5.15
N GLY A 60 -8.63 -5.31 6.24
CA GLY A 60 -7.21 -5.42 6.53
C GLY A 60 -6.45 -4.08 6.64
N THR A 61 -5.21 -4.13 7.09
CA THR A 61 -4.30 -2.99 7.25
C THR A 61 -3.87 -2.38 5.91
N VAL A 62 -3.63 -3.21 4.89
CA VAL A 62 -3.22 -2.74 3.55
C VAL A 62 -4.39 -2.02 2.87
N GLY A 63 -5.60 -2.57 2.99
CA GLY A 63 -6.81 -1.93 2.46
C GLY A 63 -7.14 -0.61 3.16
N GLN A 64 -6.91 -0.52 4.48
CA GLN A 64 -7.04 0.75 5.23
C GLN A 64 -6.02 1.79 4.77
N ALA A 65 -4.74 1.40 4.62
CA ALA A 65 -3.70 2.29 4.13
C ALA A 65 -4.03 2.82 2.72
N PHE A 66 -4.59 1.96 1.87
CA PHE A 66 -5.09 2.36 0.54
C PHE A 66 -6.25 3.36 0.64
N CYS A 67 -7.27 3.09 1.46
CA CYS A 67 -8.40 4.01 1.64
C CYS A 67 -7.94 5.38 2.18
N ALA A 68 -7.03 5.39 3.16
CA ALA A 68 -6.46 6.61 3.71
C ALA A 68 -5.66 7.41 2.65
N ALA A 69 -4.89 6.72 1.80
CA ALA A 69 -4.14 7.37 0.74
C ALA A 69 -5.06 7.94 -0.35
N LEU A 70 -6.12 7.23 -0.73
CA LEU A 70 -7.13 7.76 -1.66
C LEU A 70 -7.86 8.97 -1.05
N GLN A 71 -8.21 8.90 0.24
CA GLN A 71 -8.90 10.00 0.93
C GLN A 71 -8.05 11.27 0.96
N ASP A 72 -6.73 11.16 1.15
CA ASP A 72 -5.81 12.30 1.10
C ASP A 72 -5.78 12.97 -0.28
N GLU A 73 -5.82 12.17 -1.35
CA GLU A 73 -5.92 12.69 -2.72
C GLU A 73 -7.31 13.33 -2.99
N LEU A 74 -8.39 12.79 -2.40
CA LEU A 74 -9.71 13.45 -2.41
C LEU A 74 -9.70 14.78 -1.62
N LEU A 75 -8.92 14.90 -0.55
CA LEU A 75 -8.75 16.18 0.16
C LEU A 75 -8.08 17.23 -0.74
N GLY A 76 -7.15 16.82 -1.59
CA GLY A 76 -6.59 17.67 -2.65
C GLY A 76 -7.68 18.25 -3.57
N TYR A 77 -8.67 17.42 -3.94
CA TYR A 77 -9.82 17.88 -4.72
C TYR A 77 -10.70 18.88 -3.96
N TYR A 78 -11.02 18.64 -2.69
CA TYR A 78 -11.82 19.58 -1.91
C TYR A 78 -11.12 20.93 -1.72
N LYS A 79 -9.79 20.93 -1.52
CA LYS A 79 -9.00 22.16 -1.48
C LYS A 79 -9.10 22.95 -2.79
N LEU A 80 -9.01 22.26 -3.93
CA LEU A 80 -9.19 22.88 -5.23
C LEU A 80 -10.61 23.45 -5.41
N LEU A 81 -11.64 22.70 -5.01
CA LEU A 81 -13.04 23.17 -5.04
C LEU A 81 -13.22 24.45 -4.22
N ALA A 82 -12.67 24.52 -3.01
CA ALA A 82 -12.75 25.70 -2.16
C ALA A 82 -12.10 26.94 -2.81
N VAL A 83 -10.94 26.75 -3.48
CA VAL A 83 -10.28 27.83 -4.24
C VAL A 83 -11.13 28.29 -5.42
N LEU A 84 -11.72 27.36 -6.17
CA LEU A 84 -12.58 27.68 -7.32
C LEU A 84 -13.87 28.38 -6.88
N GLU A 85 -14.45 27.97 -5.76
CA GLU A 85 -15.63 28.61 -5.16
C GLU A 85 -15.32 30.05 -4.72
N ALA A 86 -14.20 30.26 -4.03
CA ALA A 86 -13.75 31.60 -3.66
C ALA A 86 -13.53 32.50 -4.89
N GLN A 87 -12.96 31.97 -5.97
CA GLN A 87 -12.79 32.71 -7.23
C GLN A 87 -14.12 33.02 -7.93
N ALA A 88 -15.09 32.12 -7.85
CA ALA A 88 -16.43 32.34 -8.39
C ALA A 88 -17.22 33.39 -7.58
N MET A 89 -17.07 33.42 -6.25
CA MET A 89 -17.72 34.40 -5.39
C MET A 89 -17.13 35.82 -5.50
N ASN A 90 -15.85 35.94 -5.90
CA ASN A 90 -15.18 37.23 -6.13
C ASN A 90 -15.58 37.91 -7.46
N LEU A 91 -16.56 37.37 -8.20
CA LEU A 91 -17.03 37.92 -9.48
C LEU A 91 -17.98 39.13 -9.35
N ILE A 92 -18.21 39.68 -8.16
CA ILE A 92 -18.98 40.92 -7.99
C ILE A 92 -18.05 42.07 -7.58
N PRO A 93 -17.55 42.82 -8.56
CA PRO A 93 -17.64 44.27 -8.49
C PRO A 93 -18.57 44.73 -9.60
N LEU A 94 -19.83 45.00 -9.26
CA LEU A 94 -20.60 45.97 -10.02
C LEU A 94 -19.82 47.29 -9.91
N VAL A 95 -19.29 47.78 -11.05
CA VAL A 95 -18.72 49.12 -11.21
C VAL A 95 -17.35 49.37 -10.55
N SER A 96 -16.25 49.03 -11.24
CA SER A 96 -15.01 49.82 -11.17
C SER A 96 -14.11 49.50 -12.37
N GLU A 97 -14.00 50.44 -13.31
CA GLU A 97 -13.33 50.29 -14.61
C GLU A 97 -11.79 50.08 -14.56
N ASN A 98 -11.16 49.86 -13.41
CA ASN A 98 -9.68 49.82 -13.33
C ASN A 98 -9.09 48.71 -12.43
N SER A 99 -9.77 47.58 -12.26
CA SER A 99 -9.23 46.45 -11.49
C SER A 99 -9.01 45.21 -12.37
N SER A 100 -7.73 44.98 -12.69
CA SER A 100 -7.12 43.78 -13.27
C SER A 100 -8.09 42.66 -13.73
N SER A 101 -8.34 42.60 -15.04
CA SER A 101 -9.10 41.58 -15.79
C SER A 101 -8.57 40.14 -15.69
N GLY A 102 -7.73 39.82 -14.70
CA GLY A 102 -7.04 38.55 -14.55
C GLY A 102 -7.75 37.52 -13.67
N ASN A 103 -8.89 37.83 -13.04
CA ASN A 103 -9.51 36.95 -12.03
C ASN A 103 -10.85 36.33 -12.42
N SER A 104 -11.31 36.50 -13.67
CA SER A 104 -12.56 35.86 -14.11
C SER A 104 -12.36 34.36 -14.39
N LEU A 105 -13.24 33.54 -13.80
CA LEU A 105 -13.22 32.09 -13.94
C LEU A 105 -13.96 31.69 -15.21
N SER A 106 -13.21 31.45 -16.29
CA SER A 106 -13.77 30.94 -17.54
C SER A 106 -13.79 29.41 -17.57
N LEU A 107 -14.73 28.83 -18.33
CA LEU A 107 -14.79 27.36 -18.54
C LEU A 107 -13.48 26.80 -19.12
N ARG A 108 -12.77 27.58 -19.94
CA ARG A 108 -11.45 27.20 -20.47
C ARG A 108 -10.40 27.16 -19.36
N ARG A 109 -10.38 28.16 -18.48
CA ARG A 109 -9.48 28.18 -17.33
C ARG A 109 -9.78 27.00 -16.41
N LEU A 110 -11.05 26.78 -16.06
CA LEU A 110 -11.48 25.60 -15.29
C LEU A 110 -10.99 24.28 -15.91
N SER A 111 -11.01 24.17 -17.24
CA SER A 111 -10.52 22.99 -17.96
C SER A 111 -9.04 22.67 -17.81
N VAL A 112 -8.22 23.69 -17.67
CA VAL A 112 -6.79 23.52 -17.39
C VAL A 112 -6.60 23.07 -15.95
N TRP A 113 -7.34 23.67 -15.00
CA TRP A 113 -7.22 23.37 -13.57
C TRP A 113 -7.64 21.93 -13.23
N TYR A 114 -8.67 21.37 -13.87
CA TYR A 114 -9.06 19.98 -13.62
C TYR A 114 -8.26 18.94 -14.43
N SER A 115 -7.38 19.35 -15.35
CA SER A 115 -6.72 18.41 -16.28
C SER A 115 -5.91 17.33 -15.56
N GLU A 116 -5.01 17.72 -14.65
CA GLU A 116 -4.22 16.82 -13.81
C GLU A 116 -5.10 15.98 -12.88
N LEU A 117 -6.11 16.61 -12.26
CA LEU A 117 -7.02 15.93 -11.36
C LEU A 117 -7.83 14.85 -12.08
N MET A 118 -8.23 15.09 -13.32
CA MET A 118 -8.96 14.12 -14.13
C MET A 118 -8.13 12.85 -14.35
N VAL A 119 -6.84 12.99 -14.64
CA VAL A 119 -5.92 11.85 -14.79
C VAL A 119 -5.85 11.05 -13.49
N LYS A 120 -5.62 11.72 -12.36
CA LYS A 120 -5.55 11.07 -11.03
C LYS A 120 -6.87 10.38 -10.66
N MET A 121 -8.02 11.04 -10.86
CA MET A 121 -9.34 10.49 -10.54
C MET A 121 -9.71 9.28 -11.40
N ARG A 122 -9.38 9.30 -12.70
CA ARG A 122 -9.56 8.13 -13.58
C ARG A 122 -8.72 6.96 -13.10
N LEU A 123 -7.46 7.21 -12.77
CA LEU A 123 -6.56 6.19 -12.24
C LEU A 123 -7.08 5.62 -10.91
N MET A 124 -7.46 6.47 -9.96
CA MET A 124 -8.06 6.06 -8.69
C MET A 124 -9.30 5.18 -8.90
N ALA A 125 -10.16 5.52 -9.88
CA ALA A 125 -11.33 4.71 -10.20
C ALA A 125 -10.99 3.32 -10.75
N VAL A 126 -9.93 3.20 -11.57
CA VAL A 126 -9.42 1.91 -12.08
C VAL A 126 -8.83 1.07 -10.94
N LEU A 127 -8.06 1.70 -10.05
CA LEU A 127 -7.46 1.03 -8.89
C LEU A 127 -8.54 0.50 -7.95
N VAL A 128 -9.55 1.32 -7.64
CA VAL A 128 -10.69 0.94 -6.82
C VAL A 128 -11.43 -0.28 -7.38
N ASP A 129 -11.65 -0.33 -8.70
CA ASP A 129 -12.28 -1.50 -9.33
C ASP A 129 -11.42 -2.76 -9.22
N SER A 130 -10.11 -2.62 -9.41
CA SER A 130 -9.17 -3.75 -9.33
C SER A 130 -9.06 -4.31 -7.90
N CYS A 131 -9.24 -3.46 -6.87
CA CYS A 131 -9.02 -3.81 -5.47
C CYS A 131 -10.29 -4.29 -4.73
N LYS A 132 -11.46 -4.39 -5.39
CA LYS A 132 -12.73 -4.75 -4.71
C LYS A 132 -12.70 -6.11 -4.02
N VAL A 133 -12.01 -7.09 -4.60
CA VAL A 133 -11.96 -8.48 -4.12
C VAL A 133 -10.60 -8.88 -3.56
N LEU A 134 -9.63 -7.98 -3.61
CA LEU A 134 -8.25 -8.24 -3.18
C LEU A 134 -8.04 -7.77 -1.74
N LYS A 135 -7.07 -8.39 -1.07
CA LYS A 135 -6.61 -8.02 0.28
C LYS A 135 -5.09 -8.15 0.40
N GLY A 136 -4.50 -7.51 1.41
CA GLY A 136 -3.09 -7.69 1.76
C GLY A 136 -2.11 -7.51 0.59
N GLY A 137 -1.11 -8.39 0.53
CA GLY A 137 -0.09 -8.34 -0.51
C GLY A 137 -0.62 -8.58 -1.94
N ALA A 138 -1.74 -9.28 -2.11
CA ALA A 138 -2.40 -9.41 -3.42
C ALA A 138 -2.88 -8.05 -3.94
N MET A 139 -3.45 -7.22 -3.05
CA MET A 139 -3.87 -5.85 -3.39
C MET A 139 -2.64 -5.00 -3.74
N ALA A 140 -1.57 -5.07 -2.96
CA ALA A 140 -0.33 -4.34 -3.24
C ALA A 140 0.28 -4.71 -4.61
N GLY A 141 0.31 -6.01 -4.95
CA GLY A 141 0.75 -6.49 -6.25
C GLY A 141 -0.12 -5.99 -7.41
N ALA A 142 -1.44 -5.99 -7.23
CA ALA A 142 -2.35 -5.46 -8.25
C ALA A 142 -2.18 -3.96 -8.48
N ILE A 143 -2.00 -3.16 -7.42
CA ILE A 143 -1.74 -1.72 -7.54
C ILE A 143 -0.38 -1.47 -8.22
N HIS A 144 0.64 -2.29 -7.93
CA HIS A 144 1.96 -2.20 -8.58
C HIS A 144 1.89 -2.38 -10.10
N MET A 145 1.02 -3.28 -10.60
CA MET A 145 0.87 -3.47 -12.05
C MET A 145 0.42 -2.19 -12.78
N HIS A 146 -0.34 -1.33 -12.11
CA HIS A 146 -0.77 -0.03 -12.66
C HIS A 146 0.29 1.07 -12.52
N ALA A 147 1.39 0.82 -11.81
CA ALA A 147 2.49 1.78 -11.65
C ALA A 147 3.48 1.77 -12.83
N GLN A 148 3.41 0.76 -13.71
CA GLN A 148 4.23 0.64 -14.92
C GLN A 148 3.71 1.58 -16.01
N HIS A 149 3.90 2.88 -15.84
CA HIS A 149 3.48 3.92 -16.79
C HIS A 149 4.64 4.86 -17.11
N GLY A 150 4.72 5.31 -18.38
CA GLY A 150 5.73 6.27 -18.85
C GLY A 150 5.41 7.74 -18.59
N ASP A 151 4.30 8.04 -17.93
CA ASP A 151 3.88 9.43 -17.63
C ASP A 151 4.42 9.79 -16.24
N PRO A 152 5.28 10.83 -16.11
CA PRO A 152 5.84 11.25 -14.83
C PRO A 152 4.79 11.57 -13.77
N LEU A 153 3.66 12.17 -14.16
CA LEU A 153 2.59 12.56 -13.24
C LEU A 153 1.94 11.32 -12.62
N VAL A 154 1.64 10.33 -13.45
CA VAL A 154 1.10 9.03 -13.03
C VAL A 154 2.13 8.28 -12.16
N ASN A 155 3.39 8.26 -12.59
CA ASN A 155 4.46 7.57 -11.89
C ASN A 155 4.66 8.13 -10.48
N ASP A 156 4.72 9.45 -10.33
CA ASP A 156 4.89 10.11 -9.04
C ASP A 156 3.69 9.91 -8.11
N PHE A 157 2.48 9.97 -8.67
CA PHE A 157 1.25 9.65 -7.95
C PHE A 157 1.28 8.19 -7.44
N MET A 158 1.57 7.23 -8.32
CA MET A 158 1.61 5.81 -7.97
C MET A 158 2.71 5.50 -6.95
N LYS A 159 3.89 6.12 -7.06
CA LYS A 159 4.97 5.99 -6.07
C LYS A 159 4.56 6.48 -4.68
N ARG A 160 3.85 7.62 -4.58
CA ARG A 160 3.35 8.11 -3.28
C ARG A 160 2.28 7.18 -2.71
N LEU A 161 1.36 6.73 -3.57
CA LEU A 161 0.30 5.81 -3.20
C LEU A 161 0.86 4.47 -2.68
N LEU A 162 1.73 3.82 -3.46
CA LEU A 162 2.31 2.52 -3.11
C LEU A 162 3.21 2.59 -1.88
N ARG A 163 3.92 3.70 -1.64
CA ARG A 163 4.67 3.88 -0.38
C ARG A 163 3.76 3.82 0.85
N ARG A 164 2.55 4.38 0.78
CA ARG A 164 1.59 4.30 1.89
C ARG A 164 0.94 2.92 1.99
N VAL A 165 0.53 2.35 0.87
CA VAL A 165 -0.15 1.04 0.81
C VAL A 165 0.76 -0.10 1.29
N CYS A 166 2.02 -0.10 0.87
CA CYS A 166 2.95 -1.17 1.20
C CYS A 166 3.63 -0.99 2.56
N SER A 167 3.54 0.20 3.18
CA SER A 167 4.12 0.47 4.51
C SER A 167 3.78 -0.60 5.56
N PRO A 168 2.52 -0.99 5.80
CA PRO A 168 2.20 -2.07 6.74
C PRO A 168 2.86 -3.40 6.37
N LEU A 169 2.95 -3.74 5.08
CA LEU A 169 3.58 -4.97 4.61
C LEU A 169 5.09 -4.98 4.91
N PHE A 170 5.80 -3.88 4.64
CA PHE A 170 7.23 -3.78 4.94
C PHE A 170 7.53 -3.77 6.43
N GLU A 171 6.65 -3.21 7.27
CA GLU A 171 6.80 -3.29 8.72
C GLU A 171 6.67 -4.73 9.24
N VAL A 172 5.75 -5.53 8.67
CA VAL A 172 5.64 -6.96 9.00
C VAL A 172 6.91 -7.71 8.57
N VAL A 173 7.45 -7.43 7.37
CA VAL A 173 8.74 -8.01 6.95
C VAL A 173 9.85 -7.65 7.92
N ARG A 174 9.93 -6.37 8.32
CA ARG A 174 10.96 -5.88 9.26
C ARG A 174 10.87 -6.60 10.61
N SER A 175 9.68 -6.68 11.21
CA SER A 175 9.47 -7.38 12.49
C SER A 175 9.75 -8.88 12.35
N TRP A 176 9.35 -9.51 11.24
CA TRP A 176 9.63 -10.93 11.01
C TRP A 176 11.12 -11.23 10.87
N VAL A 177 11.86 -10.41 10.11
CA VAL A 177 13.30 -10.63 9.83
C VAL A 177 14.18 -10.24 11.01
N LEU A 178 13.85 -9.15 11.71
CA LEU A 178 14.69 -8.60 12.78
C LEU A 178 14.27 -9.04 14.18
N GLU A 179 12.99 -9.30 14.43
CA GLU A 179 12.47 -9.62 15.77
C GLU A 179 11.96 -11.07 15.84
N GLY A 180 11.78 -11.74 14.70
CA GLY A 180 11.21 -13.09 14.62
C GLY A 180 9.75 -13.14 15.04
N GLU A 181 9.04 -12.01 14.97
CA GLU A 181 7.63 -11.90 15.30
C GLU A 181 6.79 -11.85 14.03
N LEU A 182 5.67 -12.59 14.03
CA LEU A 182 4.72 -12.58 12.94
C LEU A 182 3.31 -12.35 13.46
N GLU A 183 2.96 -11.08 13.62
CA GLU A 183 1.60 -10.64 13.97
C GLU A 183 0.81 -10.32 12.69
N ASP A 184 0.11 -11.32 12.15
CA ASP A 184 -0.77 -11.14 10.98
C ASP A 184 -2.23 -11.41 11.36
N ILE A 185 -2.86 -10.42 12.00
CA ILE A 185 -4.25 -10.50 12.49
C ILE A 185 -5.26 -10.71 11.33
N PHE A 186 -4.94 -10.20 10.14
CA PHE A 186 -5.87 -10.16 8.99
C PHE A 186 -5.55 -11.17 7.88
N ALA A 187 -4.53 -12.02 8.07
CA ALA A 187 -4.02 -12.95 7.07
C ALA A 187 -3.71 -12.25 5.72
N GLU A 188 -3.01 -11.12 5.81
CA GLU A 188 -2.65 -10.25 4.68
C GLU A 188 -1.21 -10.45 4.19
N PHE A 189 -0.38 -11.09 5.01
CA PHE A 189 1.02 -11.30 4.73
C PHE A 189 1.27 -12.55 3.89
N PHE A 190 2.40 -12.59 3.21
CA PHE A 190 2.78 -13.71 2.34
C PHE A 190 3.49 -14.85 3.09
N VAL A 191 3.70 -14.73 4.40
CA VAL A 191 4.12 -15.83 5.29
C VAL A 191 2.94 -16.18 6.19
N LEU A 192 2.55 -17.46 6.20
CA LEU A 192 1.52 -17.98 7.09
C LEU A 192 2.17 -18.65 8.30
N SER A 193 1.62 -18.37 9.48
CA SER A 193 1.91 -19.12 10.71
C SER A 193 0.88 -20.25 10.89
N GLN A 194 1.37 -21.45 11.23
CA GLN A 194 0.56 -22.62 11.56
C GLN A 194 0.78 -22.98 13.03
N LEU A 195 -0.32 -23.19 13.76
CA LEU A 195 -0.29 -23.70 15.13
C LEU A 195 0.17 -25.15 15.15
N VAL A 196 1.44 -25.36 15.46
CA VAL A 196 2.08 -26.67 15.55
C VAL A 196 2.81 -26.83 16.88
N LYS A 197 3.12 -28.07 17.25
CA LYS A 197 3.99 -28.34 18.40
C LYS A 197 5.38 -27.76 18.17
N ALA A 198 6.10 -27.41 19.24
CA ALA A 198 7.44 -26.85 19.17
C ALA A 198 8.42 -27.72 18.34
N GLU A 199 8.32 -29.04 18.44
CA GLU A 199 9.14 -30.00 17.68
C GLU A 199 8.96 -29.90 16.14
N SER A 200 7.76 -29.50 15.71
CA SER A 200 7.38 -29.37 14.29
C SER A 200 7.47 -27.92 13.79
N LEU A 201 7.74 -26.95 14.67
CA LEU A 201 7.72 -25.52 14.38
C LEU A 201 8.60 -25.14 13.17
N TRP A 202 9.82 -25.67 13.11
CA TRP A 202 10.75 -25.38 12.03
C TRP A 202 10.23 -25.82 10.64
N ARG A 203 9.67 -27.04 10.59
CA ARG A 203 9.24 -27.68 9.33
C ARG A 203 7.88 -27.19 8.88
N GLU A 204 6.92 -27.18 9.80
CA GLU A 204 5.50 -26.99 9.48
C GLU A 204 4.95 -25.64 9.94
N GLY A 205 5.60 -24.98 10.90
CA GLY A 205 5.09 -23.76 11.53
C GLY A 205 4.98 -22.56 10.59
N TYR A 206 5.80 -22.47 9.53
CA TYR A 206 5.71 -21.35 8.58
C TYR A 206 5.85 -21.78 7.12
N ARG A 207 4.98 -21.22 6.27
CA ARG A 207 4.92 -21.48 4.83
C ARG A 207 4.66 -20.19 4.05
N LEU A 208 5.06 -20.18 2.78
CA LEU A 208 4.72 -19.09 1.86
C LEU A 208 3.28 -19.22 1.37
N HIS A 209 2.61 -18.08 1.29
CA HIS A 209 1.27 -17.92 0.76
C HIS A 209 1.32 -17.21 -0.59
N SER A 210 1.41 -18.02 -1.66
CA SER A 210 1.64 -17.50 -3.01
C SER A 210 0.59 -16.49 -3.48
N SER A 211 -0.67 -16.60 -3.05
CA SER A 211 -1.73 -15.64 -3.39
C SER A 211 -1.58 -14.27 -2.73
N MET A 212 -0.86 -14.17 -1.61
CA MET A 212 -0.59 -12.89 -0.93
C MET A 212 0.79 -12.34 -1.25
N LEU A 213 1.59 -13.03 -2.07
CA LEU A 213 2.90 -12.54 -2.48
C LEU A 213 2.75 -11.38 -3.49
N PRO A 214 3.20 -10.16 -3.17
CA PRO A 214 3.15 -9.05 -4.11
C PRO A 214 4.06 -9.31 -5.31
N SER A 215 3.62 -8.92 -6.50
CA SER A 215 4.36 -9.14 -7.77
C SER A 215 5.73 -8.48 -7.85
N PHE A 216 6.00 -7.46 -7.03
CA PHE A 216 7.29 -6.78 -6.96
C PHE A 216 8.30 -7.45 -6.01
N ILE A 217 7.88 -8.47 -5.24
CA ILE A 217 8.78 -9.28 -4.41
C ILE A 217 9.04 -10.59 -5.16
N SER A 218 10.30 -10.85 -5.49
CA SER A 218 10.69 -12.08 -6.17
C SER A 218 10.47 -13.31 -5.28
N GLN A 219 10.24 -14.47 -5.90
CA GLN A 219 10.08 -15.73 -5.17
C GLN A 219 11.34 -16.10 -4.36
N SER A 220 12.53 -15.75 -4.86
CA SER A 220 13.80 -15.95 -4.15
C SER A 220 13.89 -15.07 -2.91
N LEU A 221 13.56 -13.78 -3.01
CA LEU A 221 13.56 -12.86 -1.88
C LEU A 221 12.52 -13.29 -0.83
N ALA A 222 11.32 -13.70 -1.25
CA ALA A 222 10.30 -14.21 -0.34
C ALA A 222 10.76 -15.46 0.43
N GLN A 223 11.46 -16.40 -0.25
CA GLN A 223 12.05 -17.56 0.40
C GLN A 223 13.18 -17.17 1.36
N HIS A 224 13.98 -16.17 1.00
CA HIS A 224 15.03 -15.65 1.87
C HIS A 224 14.43 -15.06 3.14
N ILE A 225 13.45 -14.16 3.01
CA ILE A 225 12.68 -13.57 4.13
C ILE A 225 12.09 -14.66 5.04
N LEU A 226 11.48 -15.70 4.46
CA LEU A 226 10.93 -16.81 5.23
C LEU A 226 12.01 -17.54 6.05
N ARG A 227 13.16 -17.83 5.44
CA ARG A 227 14.26 -18.55 6.10
C ARG A 227 14.88 -17.71 7.21
N THR A 228 15.20 -16.46 6.93
CA THR A 228 15.79 -15.55 7.92
C THR A 228 14.88 -15.40 9.13
N GLY A 229 13.59 -15.15 8.92
CA GLY A 229 12.62 -15.06 10.00
C GLY A 229 12.42 -16.37 10.77
N LYS A 230 12.49 -17.54 10.11
CA LYS A 230 12.51 -18.85 10.79
C LYS A 230 13.73 -19.00 11.70
N SER A 231 14.93 -18.61 11.23
CA SER A 231 16.17 -18.70 12.01
C SER A 231 16.08 -17.87 13.29
N ILE A 232 15.62 -16.61 13.21
CA ILE A 232 15.48 -15.76 14.39
C ILE A 232 14.31 -16.17 15.30
N ASN A 233 13.18 -16.60 14.73
CA ASN A 233 12.07 -17.12 15.52
C ASN A 233 12.47 -18.38 16.30
N PHE A 234 13.27 -19.26 15.69
CA PHE A 234 13.84 -20.42 16.37
C PHE A 234 14.76 -20.01 17.52
N LEU A 235 15.68 -19.07 17.30
CA LEU A 235 16.53 -18.53 18.37
C LEU A 235 15.71 -17.92 19.51
N ARG A 236 14.58 -17.30 19.19
CA ARG A 236 13.71 -16.65 20.17
C ARG A 236 12.85 -17.62 20.98
N VAL A 237 12.29 -18.64 20.34
CA VAL A 237 11.33 -19.58 20.96
C VAL A 237 12.03 -20.79 21.58
N CYS A 238 13.10 -21.28 20.94
CA CYS A 238 13.76 -22.53 21.31
C CYS A 238 15.08 -22.33 22.07
N CYS A 239 15.70 -21.14 22.01
CA CYS A 239 16.96 -20.84 22.68
C CYS A 239 16.78 -19.79 23.79
N ASP A 240 17.47 -19.96 24.92
CA ASP A 240 17.19 -19.17 26.13
C ASP A 240 17.78 -17.73 26.07
N HIS A 241 16.85 -16.77 25.96
CA HIS A 241 16.77 -15.42 26.54
C HIS A 241 17.74 -14.26 26.23
N ARG A 242 18.88 -14.40 25.53
CA ARG A 242 19.66 -13.19 25.12
C ARG A 242 20.27 -13.19 23.72
N GLY A 243 20.63 -14.35 23.19
CA GLY A 243 21.34 -14.43 21.90
C GLY A 243 20.56 -13.84 20.73
N TRP A 244 19.24 -14.04 20.69
CA TRP A 244 18.39 -13.48 19.65
C TRP A 244 18.31 -11.94 19.72
N ALA A 245 18.34 -11.36 20.92
CA ALA A 245 18.24 -9.91 21.11
C ALA A 245 19.52 -9.21 20.65
N ASP A 246 20.69 -9.77 20.98
CA ASP A 246 21.97 -9.25 20.52
C ASP A 246 22.06 -9.34 18.98
N ALA A 247 21.74 -10.49 18.39
CA ALA A 247 21.70 -10.67 16.93
C ALA A 247 20.69 -9.74 16.24
N SER A 248 19.52 -9.53 16.84
CA SER A 248 18.49 -8.60 16.37
C SER A 248 19.01 -7.15 16.36
N THR A 249 19.64 -6.72 17.46
CA THR A 249 20.19 -5.36 17.56
C THR A 249 21.36 -5.13 16.61
N GLU A 250 22.22 -6.13 16.42
CA GLU A 250 23.33 -6.08 15.48
C GLU A 250 22.82 -6.01 14.03
N ALA A 251 21.87 -6.87 13.66
CA ALA A 251 21.24 -6.84 12.35
C ALA A 251 20.51 -5.51 12.07
N ALA A 252 19.82 -4.96 13.07
CA ALA A 252 19.16 -3.66 12.95
C ALA A 252 20.16 -2.49 12.83
N ALA A 253 21.31 -2.56 13.49
CA ALA A 253 22.34 -1.53 13.42
C ALA A 253 23.08 -1.57 12.07
N ALA A 254 23.38 -2.77 11.57
CA ALA A 254 24.13 -3.00 10.35
C ALA A 254 23.32 -2.57 9.11
N ALA A 255 22.01 -2.85 9.12
CA ALA A 255 21.09 -2.51 8.04
C ALA A 255 20.97 -1.00 7.72
N GLY A 256 21.53 -0.09 8.55
CA GLY A 256 21.63 1.36 8.30
C GLY A 256 20.30 2.12 8.13
N THR A 257 19.20 1.38 8.02
CA THR A 257 17.83 1.84 8.01
C THR A 257 17.51 2.18 9.43
N SER A 258 17.48 3.48 9.72
CA SER A 258 17.14 3.99 11.04
C SER A 258 16.01 3.16 11.62
N ILE A 259 16.12 2.85 12.90
CA ILE A 259 15.17 2.23 13.83
C ILE A 259 13.75 2.87 13.80
N ARG A 260 13.47 3.79 12.88
CA ARG A 260 12.18 4.43 12.67
C ARG A 260 11.29 3.55 11.79
N ARG A 261 10.06 3.34 12.28
CA ARG A 261 8.91 2.97 11.44
C ARG A 261 8.94 3.80 10.15
N GLY A 262 8.91 3.14 9.00
CA GLY A 262 8.95 3.77 7.68
C GLY A 262 10.33 3.91 7.03
N GLY A 263 11.37 3.22 7.53
CA GLY A 263 12.70 3.19 6.91
C GLY A 263 12.82 2.33 5.65
N LEU A 264 11.93 1.35 5.46
CA LEU A 264 11.82 0.56 4.24
C LEU A 264 10.57 0.98 3.47
N GLY A 265 10.77 1.54 2.28
CA GLY A 265 9.70 2.01 1.41
C GLY A 265 9.49 1.18 0.17
N TYR A 266 8.28 1.27 -0.41
CA TYR A 266 8.07 0.83 -1.78
C TYR A 266 9.01 1.57 -2.74
N GLY A 267 9.66 0.82 -3.63
CA GLY A 267 10.69 1.32 -4.57
C GLY A 267 12.13 1.08 -4.11
N GLU A 268 12.31 0.57 -2.89
CA GLU A 268 13.61 0.25 -2.29
C GLU A 268 13.78 -1.28 -2.15
N THR A 269 13.37 -2.05 -3.17
CA THR A 269 13.47 -3.51 -3.15
C THR A 269 14.90 -4.01 -2.98
N ASP A 270 15.86 -3.30 -3.57
CA ASP A 270 17.28 -3.64 -3.46
C ASP A 270 17.80 -3.40 -2.03
N ALA A 271 17.30 -2.34 -1.38
CA ALA A 271 17.61 -2.08 0.03
C ALA A 271 16.98 -3.13 0.95
N LEU A 272 15.75 -3.58 0.63
CA LEU A 272 15.12 -4.70 1.34
C LEU A 272 15.94 -5.97 1.18
N GLU A 273 16.39 -6.30 -0.04
CA GLU A 273 17.20 -7.50 -0.30
C GLU A 273 18.56 -7.44 0.42
N SER A 274 19.21 -6.27 0.41
CA SER A 274 20.44 -6.04 1.19
C SER A 274 20.21 -6.25 2.68
N LEU A 275 19.13 -5.67 3.23
CA LEU A 275 18.79 -5.82 4.65
C LEU A 275 18.54 -7.28 5.02
N VAL A 276 17.78 -8.01 4.20
CA VAL A 276 17.48 -9.43 4.45
C VAL A 276 18.76 -10.26 4.41
N THR A 277 19.67 -9.95 3.49
CA THR A 277 20.95 -10.66 3.34
C THR A 277 21.87 -10.42 4.53
N GLU A 278 22.02 -9.17 4.95
CA GLU A 278 22.83 -8.81 6.11
C GLU A 278 22.27 -9.38 7.42
N ALA A 279 20.95 -9.28 7.61
CA ALA A 279 20.28 -9.90 8.74
C ALA A 279 20.48 -11.43 8.73
N ALA A 280 20.35 -12.08 7.58
CA ALA A 280 20.56 -13.52 7.44
C ALA A 280 21.99 -13.93 7.83
N GLU A 281 23.02 -13.21 7.36
CA GLU A 281 24.41 -13.53 7.69
C GLU A 281 24.68 -13.44 9.20
N ILE A 282 24.18 -12.39 9.85
CA ILE A 282 24.35 -12.17 11.30
C ILE A 282 23.58 -13.24 12.10
N ILE A 283 22.31 -13.47 11.75
CA ILE A 283 21.43 -14.42 12.44
C ILE A 283 21.93 -15.84 12.26
N ASP A 284 22.31 -16.26 11.05
CA ASP A 284 22.76 -17.62 10.77
C ASP A 284 24.10 -17.90 11.45
N LYS A 285 25.02 -16.92 11.48
CA LYS A 285 26.28 -17.03 12.25
C LYS A 285 26.00 -17.25 13.74
N HIS A 286 25.08 -16.46 14.31
CA HIS A 286 24.71 -16.59 15.71
C HIS A 286 24.01 -17.92 16.00
N LEU A 287 23.11 -18.36 15.12
CA LEU A 287 22.43 -19.65 15.21
C LEU A 287 23.42 -20.81 15.22
N LEU A 288 24.40 -20.80 14.31
CA LEU A 288 25.44 -21.82 14.27
C LEU A 288 26.29 -21.80 15.55
N ASP A 289 26.67 -20.63 16.05
CA ASP A 289 27.41 -20.50 17.31
C ASP A 289 26.64 -21.13 18.48
N VAL A 290 25.35 -20.80 18.62
CA VAL A 290 24.47 -21.38 19.65
C VAL A 290 24.35 -22.89 19.50
N MET A 291 24.10 -23.41 18.29
CA MET A 291 23.95 -24.86 18.06
C MET A 291 25.23 -25.65 18.36
N TYR A 292 26.39 -25.15 17.91
CA TYR A 292 27.66 -25.87 18.09
C TYR A 292 28.23 -25.70 19.50
N ASN A 293 28.17 -24.49 20.07
CA ASN A 293 28.86 -24.19 21.32
C ASN A 293 27.99 -24.39 22.55
N GLN A 294 26.72 -23.98 22.53
CA GLN A 294 25.82 -24.12 23.68
C GLN A 294 25.15 -25.49 23.69
N TYR A 295 24.51 -25.88 22.59
CA TYR A 295 23.78 -27.15 22.50
C TYR A 295 24.64 -28.34 22.07
N LYS A 296 25.95 -28.16 21.91
CA LYS A 296 26.92 -29.24 21.62
C LYS A 296 26.48 -30.16 20.49
N PHE A 297 25.88 -29.61 19.44
CA PHE A 297 25.28 -30.40 18.35
C PHE A 297 26.24 -31.45 17.75
N LYS A 298 27.53 -31.12 17.64
CA LYS A 298 28.57 -32.05 17.16
C LYS A 298 28.73 -33.28 18.07
N GLU A 299 28.64 -33.10 19.38
CA GLU A 299 28.75 -34.19 20.35
C GLU A 299 27.52 -35.11 20.27
N HIS A 300 26.33 -34.54 20.11
CA HIS A 300 25.11 -35.32 19.90
C HIS A 300 25.14 -36.15 18.61
N CYS A 301 25.62 -35.57 17.49
CA CYS A 301 25.80 -36.30 16.24
C CYS A 301 26.80 -37.46 16.40
N LEU A 302 27.91 -37.24 17.12
CA LEU A 302 28.89 -38.28 17.41
C LEU A 302 28.30 -39.38 18.30
N ALA A 303 27.53 -39.03 19.31
CA ALA A 303 26.83 -40.00 20.16
C ALA A 303 25.83 -40.86 19.35
N ILE A 304 25.04 -40.26 18.47
CA ILE A 304 24.12 -41.00 17.59
C ILE A 304 24.88 -42.00 16.71
N LYS A 305 26.03 -41.58 16.17
CA LYS A 305 26.87 -42.47 15.35
C LYS A 305 27.38 -43.67 16.16
N ILE A 306 27.97 -43.42 17.33
CA ILE A 306 28.55 -44.46 18.20
C ILE A 306 27.48 -45.44 18.69
N TYR A 307 26.36 -44.93 19.21
CA TYR A 307 25.38 -45.76 19.91
C TYR A 307 24.29 -46.33 18.99
N LEU A 308 23.89 -45.60 17.94
CA LEU A 308 22.73 -45.96 17.11
C LEU A 308 23.15 -46.61 15.79
N LEU A 309 24.28 -46.19 15.22
CA LEU A 309 24.84 -46.75 13.99
C LEU A 309 25.94 -47.79 14.25
N LEU A 310 26.25 -48.08 15.52
CA LEU A 310 27.27 -49.04 15.96
C LEU A 310 28.65 -48.77 15.32
N GLY A 311 28.97 -47.47 15.12
CA GLY A 311 30.22 -47.00 14.51
C GLY A 311 30.85 -45.83 15.26
#